data_AF-A0A2V7N898-F1
#
_entry.id   AF-A0A2V7N898-F1
#
_cell.length_a   1.000
_cell.length_b   1.000
_cell.length_c   1.000
_cell.angle_alpha   90.00
_cell.angle_beta   90.00
_cell.angle_gamma   90.00
#
_symmetry.space_group_name_H-M   'P 1'
#
loop_
_entity.id
_entity.type
_entity.pdbx_description
1 polymer ?
#
loop_
_entity_poly.entity_id
_entity_poly.type
_entity_poly.pdbx_seq_one_letter_code
_entity_poly.pdbx_strand_id
1 'polypeptide(L)'
;MGILHGDLKPQNIMLGPGGEVKLLDFGVAHEMAQLAAPDAFQPGTLAYMSPEQLLGDALGPASDISSLGVVFYEMLTGRLPHAGSTVAELRLQRLLRPPVPVNWLRPAVSRALAEVVARALHPEPAERWPSAVAFAQAAARAVASGS
;
A
#
# COMPACT_ATOMS: atom_id res chain seq x y z
N MET A 1 8.10 -2.83 -19.77
CA MET A 1 8.83 -3.64 -18.78
C MET A 1 7.94 -3.79 -17.57
N GLY A 2 7.37 -4.99 -17.39
CA GLY A 2 6.28 -5.26 -16.44
C GLY A 2 6.70 -6.28 -15.39
N ILE A 3 7.52 -5.84 -14.43
CA ILE A 3 7.87 -6.62 -13.24
C ILE A 3 7.00 -6.08 -12.10
N LEU A 4 6.25 -6.97 -11.47
CA LEU A 4 5.54 -6.68 -10.22
C LEU A 4 6.50 -6.95 -9.06
N HIS A 5 6.47 -6.11 -8.04
CA HIS A 5 7.24 -6.35 -6.82
C HIS A 5 6.51 -7.35 -5.91
N GLY A 6 5.20 -7.19 -5.71
CA GLY A 6 4.35 -8.15 -4.99
C GLY A 6 4.54 -8.23 -3.47
N ASP A 7 5.53 -7.54 -2.90
CA ASP A 7 5.83 -7.55 -1.46
C ASP A 7 6.36 -6.18 -1.00
N LEU A 8 5.70 -5.10 -1.43
CA LEU A 8 6.10 -3.75 -1.01
C LEU A 8 5.69 -3.49 0.44
N LYS A 9 6.70 -3.27 1.29
CA LYS A 9 6.57 -2.98 2.72
C LYS A 9 7.82 -2.24 3.21
N PRO A 10 7.79 -1.57 4.39
CA PRO A 10 8.90 -0.75 4.85
C PRO A 10 10.24 -1.51 4.94
N GLN A 11 10.21 -2.80 5.28
CA GLN A 11 11.41 -3.64 5.37
C GLN A 11 12.10 -3.84 4.01
N ASN A 12 11.37 -3.70 2.91
CA ASN A 12 11.88 -3.83 1.54
C ASN A 12 12.23 -2.46 0.92
N ILE A 13 12.18 -1.37 1.71
CA ILE A 13 12.52 -0.01 1.29
C ILE A 13 13.69 0.49 2.14
N MET A 14 14.89 0.55 1.54
CA MET A 14 16.08 1.10 2.20
C MET A 14 16.24 2.58 1.91
N LEU A 15 16.55 3.33 2.96
CA LEU A 15 17.05 4.70 2.87
C LEU A 15 18.56 4.69 3.09
N GLY A 16 19.30 5.14 2.07
CA GLY A 16 20.73 5.34 2.17
C GLY A 16 21.10 6.70 2.77
N PRO A 17 22.37 6.88 3.17
CA PRO A 17 22.84 8.07 3.88
C PRO A 17 22.75 9.37 3.07
N GLY A 18 22.65 9.29 1.74
CA GLY A 18 22.47 10.44 0.86
C GLY A 18 21.00 10.75 0.54
N GLY A 19 20.05 10.06 1.18
CA GLY A 19 18.62 10.16 0.86
C GLY A 19 18.20 9.34 -0.35
N GLU A 20 19.10 8.51 -0.90
CA GLU A 20 18.72 7.55 -1.94
C GLU A 20 17.78 6.47 -1.39
N VAL A 21 16.74 6.16 -2.16
CA VAL A 21 15.80 5.10 -1.85
C VAL A 21 16.12 3.89 -2.72
N LYS A 22 16.27 2.70 -2.11
CA LYS A 22 16.45 1.43 -2.83
C LYS A 22 15.33 0.48 -2.45
N LEU A 23 14.72 -0.13 -3.45
CA LEU A 23 13.82 -1.28 -3.26
C LEU A 23 14.68 -2.55 -3.20
N LEU A 24 14.45 -3.35 -2.17
CA LEU A 24 15.04 -4.67 -2.00
C LEU A 24 14.06 -5.74 -2.41
N ASP A 25 14.56 -6.95 -2.60
CA ASP A 25 13.76 -8.17 -2.65
C ASP A 25 12.52 -7.99 -3.53
N PHE A 26 12.77 -7.74 -4.82
CA PHE A 26 11.76 -7.89 -5.86
C PHE A 26 11.29 -9.34 -5.77
N GLY A 27 10.27 -9.55 -4.93
CA GLY A 27 9.80 -10.86 -4.53
C GLY A 27 9.55 -11.63 -5.80
N VAL A 28 10.28 -12.74 -5.95
CA VAL A 28 10.36 -13.53 -7.18
C VAL A 28 9.00 -13.51 -7.85
N ALA A 29 8.92 -12.69 -8.91
CA ALA A 29 7.72 -12.61 -9.72
C ALA A 29 7.37 -14.06 -10.05
N HIS A 30 6.14 -14.49 -9.71
CA HIS A 30 5.52 -15.72 -10.20
C HIS A 30 5.34 -16.97 -9.29
N GLU A 31 5.38 -16.91 -7.94
CA GLU A 31 4.96 -18.10 -7.13
C GLU A 31 3.64 -17.97 -6.35
N MET A 32 2.91 -16.86 -6.46
CA MET A 32 1.59 -16.72 -5.79
C MET A 32 0.41 -17.35 -6.55
N ALA A 33 0.68 -18.20 -7.55
CA ALA A 33 -0.36 -19.07 -8.11
C ALA A 33 -0.78 -20.21 -7.15
N GLN A 34 -0.10 -20.39 -6.01
CA GLN A 34 -0.43 -21.41 -5.01
C GLN A 34 -0.17 -20.97 -3.56
N LEU A 35 -0.87 -19.94 -3.07
CA LEU A 35 -0.97 -19.76 -1.61
C LEU A 35 -2.45 -19.61 -1.22
N ALA A 36 -3.16 -20.74 -1.30
CA ALA A 36 -4.52 -20.91 -0.81
C ALA A 36 -4.64 -20.85 0.73
N ALA A 37 -3.58 -20.50 1.45
CA ALA A 37 -3.58 -20.37 2.90
C ALA A 37 -3.16 -18.96 3.33
N PRO A 38 -4.13 -18.07 3.65
CA PRO A 38 -3.89 -16.77 4.27
C PRO A 38 -3.04 -16.88 5.56
N ASP A 39 -3.05 -18.04 6.21
CA ASP A 39 -2.32 -18.34 7.44
C ASP A 39 -0.80 -18.58 7.22
N ALA A 40 -0.34 -18.67 5.97
CA ALA A 40 1.08 -18.86 5.65
C ALA A 40 1.90 -17.55 5.76
N PHE A 41 1.24 -16.40 5.85
CA PHE A 41 1.92 -15.11 5.90
C PHE A 41 2.02 -14.58 7.33
N GLN A 42 3.20 -14.06 7.69
CA GLN A 42 3.36 -13.34 8.94
C GLN A 42 2.42 -12.12 8.97
N PRO A 43 1.80 -11.80 10.14
CA PRO A 43 0.90 -10.65 10.26
C PRO A 43 1.50 -9.34 9.73
N GLY A 44 2.82 -9.16 9.87
CA GLY A 44 3.56 -8.01 9.36
C GLY A 44 3.51 -7.86 7.83
N THR A 45 3.53 -8.94 7.06
CA THR A 45 3.42 -8.87 5.59
C THR A 45 1.97 -8.65 5.15
N LEU A 46 1.02 -9.32 5.82
CA LEU A 46 -0.41 -9.21 5.52
C LEU A 46 -0.94 -7.78 5.68
N ALA A 47 -0.32 -6.99 6.56
CA ALA A 47 -0.60 -5.57 6.74
C ALA A 47 -0.32 -4.69 5.51
N TYR A 48 0.43 -5.16 4.49
CA TYR A 48 0.73 -4.39 3.27
C TYR A 48 0.17 -4.98 1.98
N MET A 49 -0.34 -6.21 1.99
CA MET A 49 -0.92 -6.88 0.82
C MET A 49 -2.17 -6.21 0.25
N SER A 50 -2.30 -6.07 -1.07
CA SER A 50 -3.53 -5.56 -1.67
C SER A 50 -4.77 -6.46 -1.44
N PRO A 51 -6.00 -5.94 -1.51
CA PRO A 51 -7.23 -6.73 -1.44
C PRO A 51 -7.23 -7.97 -2.35
N GLU A 52 -6.79 -7.82 -3.61
CA GLU A 52 -6.70 -8.92 -4.57
C GLU A 52 -5.64 -9.97 -4.18
N GLN A 53 -4.52 -9.57 -3.55
CA GLN A 53 -3.56 -10.52 -2.97
C GLN A 53 -4.20 -11.31 -1.82
N LEU A 54 -4.99 -10.64 -0.98
CA LEU A 54 -5.70 -11.29 0.13
C LEU A 54 -6.77 -12.25 -0.36
N LEU A 55 -7.35 -12.03 -1.54
CA LEU A 55 -8.36 -12.89 -2.14
C LEU A 55 -7.76 -14.03 -2.99
N GLY A 56 -6.48 -13.92 -3.37
CA GLY A 56 -5.84 -14.86 -4.30
C GLY A 56 -6.21 -14.59 -5.76
N ASP A 57 -6.65 -13.37 -6.06
CA ASP A 57 -7.03 -12.93 -7.40
C ASP A 57 -5.80 -12.60 -8.26
N ALA A 58 -6.02 -12.35 -9.55
CA ALA A 58 -4.97 -11.98 -10.48
C ALA A 58 -4.31 -10.64 -10.07
N LEU A 59 -2.99 -10.66 -9.98
CA LEU A 59 -2.20 -9.49 -9.57
C LEU A 59 -1.78 -8.64 -10.77
N GLY A 60 -1.64 -7.34 -10.53
CA GLY A 60 -1.21 -6.38 -11.54
C GLY A 60 -0.51 -5.17 -10.92
N PRO A 61 -0.10 -4.17 -11.72
CA PRO A 61 0.61 -2.99 -11.20
C PRO A 61 -0.17 -2.22 -10.13
N ALA A 62 -1.50 -2.29 -10.17
CA ALA A 62 -2.38 -1.72 -9.16
C ALA A 62 -2.22 -2.38 -7.77
N SER A 63 -1.74 -3.62 -7.70
CA SER A 63 -1.45 -4.33 -6.44
C SER A 63 -0.29 -3.66 -5.70
N ASP A 64 0.82 -3.40 -6.41
CA ASP A 64 1.96 -2.66 -5.86
C ASP A 64 1.58 -1.23 -5.42
N ILE A 65 0.67 -0.58 -6.15
CA ILE A 65 0.16 0.75 -5.79
C ILE A 65 -0.61 0.72 -4.47
N SER A 66 -1.40 -0.33 -4.22
CA SER A 66 -2.11 -0.49 -2.95
C SER A 66 -1.12 -0.66 -1.80
N SER A 67 -0.12 -1.52 -1.95
CA SER A 67 0.93 -1.73 -0.95
C SER A 67 1.74 -0.46 -0.68
N LEU A 68 2.13 0.30 -1.71
CA LEU A 68 2.75 1.61 -1.54
C LEU A 68 1.81 2.62 -0.87
N GLY A 69 0.51 2.54 -1.14
CA GLY A 69 -0.51 3.34 -0.47
C GLY A 69 -0.53 3.08 1.05
N VAL A 70 -0.40 1.81 1.47
CA VAL A 70 -0.31 1.44 2.89
C VAL A 70 0.96 2.01 3.51
N VAL A 71 2.11 1.82 2.86
CA VAL A 71 3.39 2.38 3.34
C VAL A 71 3.28 3.89 3.49
N PHE A 72 2.72 4.59 2.50
CA PHE A 72 2.62 6.04 2.55
C PHE A 72 1.66 6.52 3.64
N TYR A 73 0.53 5.83 3.81
CA TYR A 73 -0.38 6.07 4.91
C TYR A 73 0.32 5.96 6.27
N GLU A 74 1.10 4.89 6.47
CA GLU A 74 1.84 4.66 7.70
C GLU A 74 2.91 5.73 7.93
N MET A 75 3.68 6.09 6.90
CA MET A 75 4.67 7.18 7.02
C MET A 75 4.05 8.51 7.44
N LEU A 76 2.83 8.82 6.96
CA LEU A 76 2.15 10.07 7.27
C LEU A 76 1.52 10.06 8.67
N THR A 77 1.04 8.91 9.15
CA THR A 77 0.22 8.81 10.37
C THR A 77 0.92 8.14 11.55
N GLY A 78 2.00 7.40 11.30
CA GLY A 78 2.62 6.47 12.23
C GLY A 78 1.73 5.25 12.54
N ARG A 79 0.71 4.97 11.74
CA ARG A 79 -0.28 3.90 11.96
C ARG A 79 -0.62 3.18 10.66
N LEU A 80 -0.95 1.90 10.75
CA LEU A 80 -1.51 1.17 9.60
C LEU A 80 -2.95 1.63 9.30
N PRO A 81 -3.41 1.55 8.04
CA PRO A 81 -4.78 1.91 7.65
C PRO A 81 -5.83 0.97 8.27
N HIS A 82 -5.45 -0.28 8.53
CA HIS A 82 -6.27 -1.31 9.14
C HIS A 82 -5.47 -2.06 10.20
N ALA A 83 -6.15 -2.49 11.26
CA ALA A 83 -5.58 -3.30 12.32
C ALA A 83 -6.59 -4.39 12.70
N GLY A 84 -6.09 -5.53 13.19
CA GLY A 84 -6.89 -6.61 13.71
C GLY A 84 -6.08 -7.41 14.72
N SER A 85 -6.76 -7.99 15.72
CA SER A 85 -6.15 -8.80 16.76
C SER A 85 -5.81 -10.21 16.27
N THR A 86 -6.38 -10.60 15.13
CA THR A 86 -6.11 -11.86 14.43
C THR A 86 -5.90 -11.61 12.94
N VAL A 87 -5.26 -12.57 12.26
CA VAL A 87 -5.09 -12.55 10.80
C VAL A 87 -6.43 -12.44 10.07
N ALA A 88 -7.43 -13.20 10.52
CA ALA A 88 -8.77 -13.18 9.93
C ALA A 88 -9.45 -11.81 10.11
N GLU A 89 -9.33 -11.20 11.29
CA GLU A 89 -9.89 -9.87 11.55
C GLU A 89 -9.20 -8.80 10.70
N LEU A 90 -7.87 -8.81 10.61
CA LEU A 90 -7.13 -7.85 9.76
C LEU A 90 -7.54 -8.01 8.29
N ARG A 91 -7.64 -9.24 7.78
CA ARG A 91 -8.10 -9.51 6.41
C ARG A 91 -9.50 -8.95 6.18
N LEU A 92 -10.44 -9.19 7.10
CA LEU A 92 -11.81 -8.69 7.01
C LEU A 92 -11.86 -7.16 6.99
N GLN A 93 -11.10 -6.51 7.89
CA GLN A 93 -11.01 -5.05 7.94
C GLN A 93 -10.52 -4.48 6.61
N ARG A 94 -9.47 -5.05 6.03
CA ARG A 94 -8.91 -4.61 4.75
C ARG A 94 -9.86 -4.77 3.57
N LEU A 95 -10.66 -5.83 3.57
CA LEU A 95 -11.59 -6.10 2.47
C LEU A 95 -12.88 -5.27 2.56
N LEU A 96 -13.35 -4.98 3.78
CA LEU A 96 -14.71 -4.47 3.98
C LEU A 96 -14.78 -3.04 4.52
N ARG A 97 -13.69 -2.49 5.06
CA ARG A 97 -13.74 -1.20 5.75
C ARG A 97 -12.86 -0.18 5.03
N PRO A 98 -13.36 1.03 4.76
CA PRO A 98 -12.49 2.09 4.28
C PRO A 98 -11.51 2.49 5.39
N PRO A 99 -10.26 2.86 5.05
CA PRO A 99 -9.32 3.39 6.02
C PRO A 99 -9.78 4.75 6.55
N VAL A 100 -9.38 5.10 7.77
CA VAL A 100 -9.60 6.45 8.32
C VAL A 100 -8.83 7.46 7.45
N PRO A 101 -9.42 8.60 7.04
CA PRO A 101 -8.68 9.59 6.27
C PRO A 101 -7.42 10.10 6.99
N VAL A 102 -6.32 10.17 6.25
CA VAL A 102 -4.99 10.56 6.76
C VAL A 102 -5.01 11.91 7.48
N ASN A 103 -5.73 12.88 6.91
CA ASN A 103 -5.87 14.24 7.45
C ASN A 103 -6.78 14.32 8.69
N TRP A 104 -7.56 13.28 9.01
CA TRP A 104 -8.28 13.22 10.29
C TRP A 104 -7.34 12.82 11.43
N LEU A 105 -6.35 11.98 11.15
CA LEU A 105 -5.34 11.55 12.13
C LEU A 105 -4.20 12.58 12.25
N ARG A 106 -3.82 13.21 11.14
CA ARG A 106 -2.80 14.26 11.09
C ARG A 106 -3.37 15.50 10.37
N PRO A 107 -3.98 16.46 11.08
CA PRO A 107 -4.58 17.65 10.48
C PRO A 107 -3.61 18.53 9.66
N ALA A 108 -2.30 18.42 9.89
CA ALA A 108 -1.27 19.09 9.10
C ALA A 108 -1.12 18.52 7.67
N VAL A 109 -1.65 17.32 7.40
CA VAL A 109 -1.69 16.74 6.06
C VAL A 109 -2.83 17.40 5.28
N SER A 110 -2.51 17.98 4.13
CA SER A 110 -3.51 18.62 3.28
C SER A 110 -4.58 17.62 2.83
N ARG A 111 -5.81 18.11 2.63
CA ARG A 111 -6.91 17.30 2.09
C ARG A 111 -6.54 16.66 0.74
N ALA A 112 -5.84 17.42 -0.12
CA ALA A 112 -5.39 16.92 -1.42
C ALA A 112 -4.46 15.70 -1.27
N LEU A 113 -3.50 15.74 -0.33
CA LEU A 113 -2.61 14.60 -0.12
C LEU A 113 -3.35 13.41 0.49
N ALA A 114 -4.32 13.66 1.36
CA ALA A 114 -5.17 12.61 1.92
C ALA A 114 -6.01 11.90 0.84
N GLU A 115 -6.56 12.64 -0.12
CA GLU A 115 -7.29 12.08 -1.28
C GLU A 115 -6.37 11.24 -2.18
N VAL A 116 -5.11 11.65 -2.34
CA VAL A 116 -4.12 10.88 -3.11
C VAL A 116 -3.85 9.51 -2.49
N VAL A 117 -3.68 9.46 -1.16
CA VAL A 117 -3.51 8.21 -0.41
C VAL A 117 -4.78 7.36 -0.43
N ALA A 118 -5.95 7.97 -0.22
CA ALA A 118 -7.23 7.27 -0.25
C ALA A 118 -7.46 6.58 -1.60
N ARG A 119 -7.13 7.23 -2.72
CA ARG A 119 -7.23 6.62 -4.05
C ARG A 119 -6.28 5.44 -4.24
N ALA A 120 -5.06 5.50 -3.71
CA ALA A 120 -4.14 4.36 -3.76
C ALA A 120 -4.67 3.14 -2.97
N LEU A 121 -5.44 3.39 -1.90
CA LEU A 121 -6.05 2.38 -1.03
C LEU A 121 -7.46 1.96 -1.45
N HIS A 122 -7.95 2.38 -2.63
CA HIS A 122 -9.27 1.97 -3.09
C HIS A 122 -9.36 0.44 -3.23
N PRO A 123 -10.45 -0.23 -2.79
CA PRO A 123 -10.56 -1.68 -2.84
C PRO A 123 -10.48 -2.23 -4.27
N GLU A 124 -11.20 -1.60 -5.21
CA GLU A 124 -11.17 -1.95 -6.63
C GLU A 124 -9.86 -1.49 -7.30
N PRO A 125 -9.04 -2.40 -7.87
CA PRO A 125 -7.80 -2.04 -8.58
C PRO A 125 -7.97 -1.01 -9.70
N ALA A 126 -9.09 -1.04 -10.43
CA ALA A 126 -9.32 -0.12 -11.56
C ALA A 126 -9.50 1.36 -11.14
N GLU A 127 -9.93 1.60 -9.90
CA GLU A 127 -10.15 2.95 -9.36
C GLU A 127 -8.87 3.57 -8.77
N ARG A 128 -7.80 2.77 -8.63
CA ARG A 128 -6.51 3.22 -8.12
C ARG A 128 -5.78 4.10 -9.15
N TRP A 129 -4.55 4.47 -8.83
CA TRP A 129 -3.70 5.20 -9.78
C TRP A 129 -3.33 4.28 -10.96
N PRO A 130 -3.29 4.81 -12.20
CA PRO A 130 -2.98 4.01 -13.38
C PRO A 130 -1.52 3.55 -13.44
N SER A 131 -0.64 4.17 -12.65
CA SER A 131 0.76 3.77 -12.49
C SER A 131 1.37 4.34 -11.21
N ALA A 132 2.47 3.74 -10.74
CA ALA A 132 3.26 4.27 -9.64
C ALA A 132 3.78 5.70 -9.93
N VAL A 133 4.10 6.00 -11.19
CA VAL A 133 4.51 7.36 -11.61
C VAL A 133 3.37 8.36 -11.43
N ALA A 134 2.15 8.01 -11.85
CA ALA A 134 0.98 8.87 -11.69
C ALA A 134 0.69 9.13 -10.20
N PHE A 135 0.82 8.10 -9.37
CA PHE A 135 0.69 8.22 -7.92
C PHE A 135 1.73 9.18 -7.33
N ALA A 136 3.02 8.98 -7.65
CA ALA A 136 4.11 9.82 -7.15
C ALA A 136 3.96 11.29 -7.59
N GLN A 137 3.59 11.53 -8.85
CA GLN A 137 3.35 12.88 -9.36
C GLN A 137 2.16 13.57 -8.67
N ALA A 138 1.09 12.83 -8.40
CA ALA A 138 -0.06 13.37 -7.67
C ALA A 138 0.32 13.73 -6.23
N ALA A 139 1.08 12.87 -5.54
CA ALA A 139 1.58 13.15 -4.20
C ALA A 139 2.48 14.39 -4.17
N ALA A 140 3.44 14.50 -5.10
CA ALA A 140 4.33 15.65 -5.20
C ALA A 140 3.58 16.97 -5.42
N ARG A 141 2.57 16.98 -6.31
CA ARG A 141 1.71 18.15 -6.53
C ARG A 141 0.92 18.53 -5.27
N ALA A 142 0.37 17.54 -4.56
CA ALA A 142 -0.44 17.77 -3.36
C ALA A 142 0.36 18.32 -2.18
N VAL A 143 1.66 17.99 -2.11
CA VAL A 143 2.60 18.59 -1.14
C VAL A 143 2.92 20.04 -1.52
N ALA A 144 3.20 20.29 -2.80
CA ALA A 144 3.54 21.64 -3.29
C ALA A 144 2.39 22.65 -3.16
N SER A 145 1.13 22.20 -3.28
CA SER A 145 -0.05 23.08 -3.13
C SER A 145 -0.42 23.42 -1.68
N GLY A 146 0.21 22.77 -0.70
CA GLY A 146 -0.03 23.00 0.74
C GLY A 146 1.08 23.83 1.42
N SER A 147 2.03 24.35 0.66
CA SER A 147 3.12 25.22 1.12
C SER A 147 2.78 26.70 0.93
#